data_AF-A0A7Z7IAI0-F1
#
_entry.id   AF-A0A7Z7IAI0-F1
#
_cell.length_a   1.000
_cell.length_b   1.000
_cell.length_c   1.000
_cell.angle_alpha   90.00
_cell.angle_beta   90.00
_cell.angle_gamma   90.00
#
_symmetry.space_group_name_H-M   'P 1'
#
loop_
_entity.id
_entity.type
_entity.pdbx_description
1 polymer ?
#
loop_
_entity_poly.entity_id
_entity_poly.type
_entity_poly.pdbx_seq_one_letter_code
_entity_poly.pdbx_strand_id
1 'polypeptide(L)'
;MVCPTCRPGGKTIHIDEISDESGATPLGDAPPFELGEGILSGEAVDIAVRGVSPAEQAECMYLWERDMDLCYSVGKAMGGYPGIQACVEKARYNYNICMGFTRPI
;
A
#
# COMPACT_ATOMS: atom_id res chain seq x y z
N MET A 1 -40.39 2.39 -43.65
CA MET A 1 -39.37 3.45 -43.56
C MET A 1 -39.64 4.27 -42.31
N VAL A 2 -38.58 4.83 -41.72
CA VAL A 2 -38.48 5.57 -40.44
C VAL A 2 -38.16 4.70 -39.21
N CYS A 3 -36.89 4.76 -38.78
CA CYS A 3 -36.38 4.19 -37.54
C CYS A 3 -36.49 5.24 -36.43
N PRO A 4 -37.22 5.00 -35.33
CA PRO A 4 -37.36 5.95 -34.25
C PRO A 4 -36.22 5.80 -33.24
N THR A 5 -35.66 6.94 -32.85
CA THR A 5 -34.82 7.16 -31.65
C THR A 5 -33.37 6.69 -31.71
N CYS A 6 -32.53 7.56 -32.28
CA CYS A 6 -31.12 7.67 -31.95
C CYS A 6 -30.97 8.04 -30.46
N ARG A 7 -30.26 7.23 -29.69
CA ARG A 7 -29.79 7.58 -28.34
C ARG A 7 -28.33 8.05 -28.45
N PRO A 8 -27.98 9.27 -28.01
CA PRO A 8 -26.60 9.72 -28.00
C PRO A 8 -25.89 9.12 -26.79
N GLY A 9 -24.69 8.62 -26.98
CA GLY A 9 -23.81 8.19 -25.88
C GLY A 9 -23.39 6.74 -26.00
N GLY A 10 -22.37 6.49 -26.80
CA GLY A 10 -21.73 5.18 -26.93
C GLY A 10 -20.62 5.24 -27.96
N LYS A 11 -19.54 5.98 -27.67
CA LYS A 11 -18.33 5.87 -28.47
C LYS A 11 -17.49 4.74 -27.88
N THR A 12 -17.45 3.64 -28.62
CA THR A 12 -16.45 2.58 -28.54
C THR A 12 -15.05 3.19 -28.51
N ILE A 13 -14.27 2.85 -27.50
CA ILE A 13 -12.86 3.22 -27.44
C ILE A 13 -12.11 2.19 -28.31
N HIS A 14 -11.69 2.64 -29.48
CA HIS A 14 -10.66 1.98 -30.27
C HIS A 14 -9.34 2.10 -29.50
N ILE A 15 -8.72 0.96 -29.21
CA ILE A 15 -7.38 0.89 -28.63
C ILE A 15 -6.40 0.99 -29.78
N ASP A 16 -5.99 2.21 -30.12
CA ASP A 16 -4.78 2.45 -30.91
C ASP A 16 -4.04 3.63 -30.25
N GLU A 17 -2.81 3.34 -29.86
CA GLU A 17 -1.78 4.13 -29.18
C GLU A 17 -1.82 5.66 -29.39
N ILE A 18 -1.99 6.44 -28.30
CA ILE A 18 -1.71 7.88 -28.26
C ILE A 18 -0.94 8.21 -26.97
N SER A 19 0.33 8.54 -27.20
CA SER A 19 1.27 9.36 -26.45
C SER A 19 0.79 10.12 -25.21
N ASP A 20 1.53 9.91 -24.12
CA ASP A 20 1.87 10.82 -23.01
C ASP A 20 1.16 12.19 -23.03
N GLU A 21 -0.10 12.23 -22.61
CA GLU A 21 -0.73 13.46 -22.14
C GLU A 21 -0.54 13.51 -20.62
N SER A 22 0.43 14.34 -20.23
CA SER A 22 0.77 14.78 -18.88
C SER A 22 -0.47 15.29 -18.13
N GLY A 23 -1.26 14.37 -17.60
CA GLY A 23 -2.18 14.61 -16.49
C GLY A 23 -1.34 14.80 -15.25
N ALA A 24 -0.89 16.03 -15.03
CA ALA A 24 -0.02 16.43 -13.93
C ALA A 24 -0.36 15.68 -12.64
N THR A 25 0.55 14.82 -12.19
CA THR A 25 0.61 14.47 -10.78
C THR A 25 0.58 15.79 -9.98
N PRO A 26 -0.25 15.96 -8.93
CA PRO A 26 -0.47 17.23 -8.21
C PRO A 26 0.77 17.87 -7.56
N LEU A 27 1.97 17.39 -7.88
CA LEU A 27 3.26 17.81 -7.38
C LEU A 27 4.01 18.71 -8.39
N GLY A 28 3.44 18.97 -9.58
CA GLY A 28 4.10 19.72 -10.66
C GLY A 28 4.50 21.16 -10.29
N ASP A 29 3.78 21.80 -9.38
CA ASP A 29 4.03 23.17 -8.90
C ASP A 29 4.46 23.20 -7.42
N ALA A 30 4.87 22.06 -6.84
CA ALA A 30 5.38 22.06 -5.48
C ALA A 30 6.74 22.80 -5.46
N PRO A 31 6.93 23.83 -4.62
CA PRO A 31 8.24 24.41 -4.44
C PRO A 31 9.20 23.32 -3.94
N PRO A 32 10.48 23.33 -4.35
CA PRO A 32 11.48 22.47 -3.73
C PRO A 32 11.45 22.69 -2.21
N PHE A 33 11.30 21.61 -1.45
CA PHE A 33 11.49 21.72 -0.01
C PHE A 33 12.99 21.82 0.25
N GLU A 34 13.42 22.90 0.88
CA GLU A 34 14.76 22.93 1.46
C GLU A 34 14.72 22.10 2.73
N LEU A 35 15.51 21.02 2.74
CA LEU A 35 15.86 20.35 3.98
C LEU A 35 16.69 21.33 4.81
N GLY A 36 16.02 22.11 5.65
CA GLY A 36 16.73 22.95 6.61
C GLY A 36 17.72 22.09 7.39
N GLU A 37 18.87 22.65 7.72
CA GLU A 37 19.94 21.95 8.44
C GLU A 37 19.45 21.34 9.78
N GLY A 38 18.35 21.86 10.34
CA GLY A 38 17.63 21.32 11.50
C GLY A 38 16.67 20.14 11.23
N ILE A 39 16.42 19.75 9.98
CA ILE A 39 15.68 18.52 9.62
C ILE A 39 16.67 17.35 9.48
N LEU A 40 17.90 17.64 9.08
CA LEU A 40 19.02 16.69 9.10
C LEU A 40 19.57 16.45 10.52
N SER A 41 19.21 17.31 11.49
CA SER A 41 19.63 17.14 12.88
C SER A 41 18.80 16.07 13.58
N GLY A 42 19.15 14.80 13.38
CA GLY A 42 18.79 13.69 14.26
C GLY A 42 17.31 13.28 14.26
N GLU A 43 16.37 14.19 14.50
CA GLU A 43 14.97 13.94 14.86
C GLU A 43 14.12 13.31 13.74
N ALA A 44 14.31 13.70 12.46
CA ALA A 44 13.59 13.06 11.36
C ALA A 44 14.10 11.64 11.07
N VAL A 45 15.38 11.38 11.37
CA VAL A 45 15.98 10.04 11.35
C VAL A 45 15.58 9.27 12.61
N ASP A 46 15.37 9.94 13.75
CA ASP A 46 14.99 9.37 15.05
C ASP A 46 13.57 8.78 15.06
N ILE A 47 12.68 9.24 14.16
CA ILE A 47 11.36 8.64 13.95
C ILE A 47 11.48 7.21 13.36
N ALA A 48 12.57 6.91 12.65
CA ALA A 48 12.89 5.57 12.14
C ALA A 48 13.99 4.84 12.95
N VAL A 49 14.66 5.53 13.89
CA VAL A 49 15.85 5.04 14.61
C VAL A 49 15.59 4.66 16.07
N ARG A 50 14.34 4.54 16.48
CA ARG A 50 14.00 3.56 17.54
C ARG A 50 14.02 2.15 16.94
N GLY A 51 15.21 1.74 16.51
CA GLY A 51 15.46 0.42 15.96
C GLY A 51 15.07 -0.64 16.98
N VAL A 52 14.22 -1.56 16.54
CA VAL A 52 13.82 -2.75 17.29
C VAL A 52 15.07 -3.55 17.63
N SER A 53 15.27 -3.91 18.90
CA SER A 53 16.44 -4.70 19.29
C SER A 53 16.43 -6.07 18.61
N PRO A 54 17.57 -6.76 18.45
CA PRO A 54 17.59 -8.09 17.82
C PRO A 54 16.63 -9.11 18.47
N ALA A 55 16.43 -9.01 19.78
CA ALA A 55 15.49 -9.86 20.51
C ALA A 55 14.03 -9.54 20.14
N GLU A 56 13.69 -8.25 20.04
CA GLU A 56 12.35 -7.83 19.62
C GLU A 56 12.10 -8.14 18.13
N GLN A 57 13.13 -8.08 17.27
CA GLN A 57 13.01 -8.48 15.86
C GLN A 57 12.69 -9.97 15.74
N ALA A 58 13.33 -10.82 16.56
CA ALA A 58 13.03 -12.25 16.62
C ALA A 58 11.59 -12.51 17.09
N GLU A 59 11.12 -11.75 18.08
CA GLU A 59 9.72 -11.81 18.53
C GLU A 59 8.75 -11.40 17.41
N CYS A 60 9.03 -10.30 16.69
CA CYS A 60 8.23 -9.89 15.54
C CYS A 60 8.15 -10.98 14.46
N MET A 61 9.27 -11.65 14.18
CA MET A 61 9.32 -12.75 13.21
C MET A 61 8.53 -13.97 13.70
N TYR A 62 8.66 -14.33 14.98
CA TYR A 62 7.90 -15.42 15.57
C TYR A 62 6.38 -15.18 15.49
N LEU A 63 5.94 -13.95 15.79
CA LEU A 63 4.53 -13.57 15.66
C LEU A 63 4.06 -13.60 14.20
N TRP A 64 4.89 -13.18 13.26
CA TRP A 64 4.60 -13.25 11.82
C TRP A 64 4.40 -14.69 11.35
N GLU A 65 5.31 -15.60 11.70
CA GLU A 65 5.22 -17.02 11.33
C GLU A 65 3.94 -17.65 11.90
N ARG A 66 3.65 -17.40 13.19
CA ARG A 66 2.42 -17.85 13.84
C ARG A 66 1.17 -17.31 13.16
N ASP A 67 1.14 -16.02 12.82
CA ASP A 67 -0.01 -15.40 12.16
C ASP A 67 -0.22 -15.97 10.75
N MET A 68 0.86 -16.26 10.01
CA MET A 68 0.79 -16.91 8.70
C MET A 68 0.22 -18.33 8.79
N ASP A 69 0.68 -19.13 9.76
CA ASP A 69 0.14 -20.47 10.01
C ASP A 69 -1.36 -20.41 10.37
N LEU A 70 -1.75 -19.41 11.16
CA LEU A 70 -3.16 -19.17 11.47
C LEU A 70 -3.95 -18.82 10.20
N CYS A 71 -3.45 -17.90 9.37
CA CYS A 71 -4.12 -17.50 8.14
C CYS A 71 -4.36 -18.67 7.19
N TYR A 72 -3.40 -19.60 7.06
CA TYR A 72 -3.58 -20.76 6.20
C TYR A 72 -4.41 -21.89 6.83
N SER A 73 -4.39 -22.02 8.16
CA SER A 73 -5.16 -23.04 8.87
C SER A 73 -6.64 -22.69 9.02
N VAL A 74 -6.97 -21.44 9.36
CA VAL A 74 -8.37 -21.02 9.61
C VAL A 74 -8.93 -20.06 8.57
N GLY A 75 -8.10 -19.35 7.79
CA GLY A 75 -8.57 -18.34 6.85
C GLY A 75 -9.51 -18.90 5.78
N LYS A 76 -9.30 -20.14 5.33
CA LYS A 76 -10.23 -20.84 4.43
C LYS A 76 -11.61 -21.02 5.03
N ALA A 77 -11.69 -21.36 6.32
CA ALA A 77 -12.97 -21.56 7.01
C ALA A 77 -13.67 -20.22 7.32
N MET A 78 -12.90 -19.14 7.52
CA MET A 78 -13.44 -17.82 7.87
C MET A 78 -13.91 -16.98 6.68
N GLY A 79 -13.49 -17.31 5.45
CA GLY A 79 -13.88 -16.53 4.27
C GLY A 79 -13.29 -17.04 2.95
N GLY A 80 -12.88 -18.31 2.89
CA GLY A 80 -12.22 -18.86 1.71
C GLY A 80 -10.93 -18.13 1.36
N TYR A 81 -10.64 -18.03 0.07
CA TYR A 81 -9.45 -17.33 -0.41
C TYR A 81 -9.41 -15.83 -0.04
N PRO A 82 -10.52 -15.06 -0.17
CA PRO A 82 -10.56 -13.68 0.31
C PRO A 82 -10.26 -13.56 1.82
N GLY A 83 -10.74 -14.49 2.63
CA GLY A 83 -10.44 -14.54 4.07
C GLY A 83 -8.96 -14.74 4.37
N ILE A 84 -8.27 -15.58 3.59
CA ILE A 84 -6.81 -15.76 3.71
C ILE A 84 -6.10 -14.45 3.37
N GLN A 85 -6.45 -13.79 2.26
CA GLN A 85 -5.80 -12.55 1.83
C GLN A 85 -5.95 -11.44 2.89
N ALA A 86 -7.17 -11.22 3.38
CA ALA A 86 -7.42 -10.24 4.44
C ALA A 86 -6.65 -10.56 5.73
N CYS A 87 -6.49 -11.84 6.07
CA CYS A 87 -5.69 -12.27 7.21
C CYS A 87 -4.20 -11.96 7.01
N VAL A 88 -3.64 -12.27 5.83
CA VAL A 88 -2.24 -12.01 5.48
C VAL A 88 -1.94 -10.51 5.45
N GLU A 89 -2.85 -9.69 4.91
CA GLU A 89 -2.72 -8.23 4.93
C GLU A 89 -2.63 -7.68 6.35
N LYS A 90 -3.49 -8.17 7.25
CA LYS A 90 -3.45 -7.81 8.68
C LYS A 90 -2.16 -8.27 9.35
N ALA A 91 -1.72 -9.51 9.09
CA ALA A 91 -0.46 -10.02 9.62
C ALA A 91 0.73 -9.17 9.17
N ARG A 92 0.74 -8.73 7.91
CA ARG A 92 1.79 -7.87 7.34
C ARG A 92 1.79 -6.51 8.01
N TYR A 93 0.61 -5.92 8.21
CA TYR A 93 0.47 -4.66 8.94
C TYR A 93 1.03 -4.75 10.36
N ASN A 94 0.69 -5.81 11.10
CA ASN A 94 1.20 -6.04 12.44
C ASN A 94 2.72 -6.22 12.48
N TYR A 95 3.27 -7.02 11.55
CA TYR A 95 4.72 -7.22 11.43
C TYR A 95 5.45 -5.91 11.14
N ASN A 96 4.94 -5.11 10.20
CA ASN A 96 5.54 -3.83 9.86
C ASN A 96 5.55 -2.86 11.06
N ILE A 97 4.45 -2.76 11.79
CA ILE A 97 4.41 -1.95 13.02
C ILE A 97 5.39 -2.48 14.07
N CYS A 98 5.45 -3.80 14.25
CA CYS A 98 6.38 -4.45 15.17
C CYS A 98 7.84 -4.11 14.82
N MET A 99 8.15 -4.05 13.52
CA MET A 99 9.47 -3.66 12.99
C MET A 99 9.72 -2.14 12.97
N GLY A 100 8.74 -1.32 13.37
CA GLY A 100 8.84 0.15 13.41
C GLY A 100 8.41 0.85 12.11
N PHE A 101 7.85 0.15 11.14
CA PHE A 101 7.30 0.72 9.90
C PHE A 101 5.83 1.15 10.09
N THR A 102 5.55 2.44 9.92
CA THR A 102 4.20 3.02 10.12
C THR A 102 3.43 3.29 8.83
N ARG A 103 4.00 3.02 7.64
CA ARG A 103 3.27 3.09 6.37
C ARG A 103 3.26 1.74 5.64
N PRO A 104 2.08 1.25 5.20
CA PRO A 104 1.98 0.08 4.35
C PRO A 104 2.54 0.40 2.95
N ILE A 105 3.29 -0.55 2.37
CA ILE A 105 3.79 -0.56 0.99
C ILE A 105 2.85 -1.41 0.15
#